data_AF-H1LSY8-F1
#
_entry.id   AF-H1LSY8-F1
#
_cell.length_a   1.000
_cell.length_b   1.000
_cell.length_c   1.000
_cell.angle_alpha   90.00
_cell.angle_beta   90.00
_cell.angle_gamma   90.00
#
_symmetry.space_group_name_H-M   'P 1'
#
loop_
_entity.id
_entity.type
_entity.pdbx_description
1 polymer ?
#
loop_
_entity_poly.entity_id
_entity_poly.type
_entity_poly.pdbx_seq_one_letter_code
_entity_poly.pdbx_strand_id
1 'polypeptide(L)' 'MRVDDVQCKEEYMSFYKDVEAMYNARAKRFKEDADRHWAMAKSGEGDYHYAKAKECYKEAKKNKMKAEESKGKSFGKKK' A
#
# COMPACT_ATOMS: atom_id res chain seq x y z
N MET A 1 -23.38 15.74 3.39
CA MET A 1 -22.25 14.80 3.53
C MET A 1 -22.63 13.57 2.71
N ARG A 2 -21.96 13.28 1.59
CA ARG A 2 -22.41 12.20 0.67
C ARG A 2 -22.20 10.83 1.33
N VAL A 3 -23.23 10.02 1.30
CA VAL A 3 -23.33 8.71 1.98
C VAL A 3 -22.32 7.70 1.39
N ASP A 4 -21.86 7.94 0.16
CA ASP A 4 -20.97 7.06 -0.60
C ASP A 4 -19.53 6.97 -0.03
N ASP A 5 -19.05 8.01 0.67
CA ASP A 5 -17.67 8.04 1.22
C ASP A 5 -17.53 7.21 2.51
N VAL A 6 -18.65 6.89 3.16
CA VAL A 6 -18.71 6.12 4.40
C VAL A 6 -18.74 4.62 4.10
N GLN A 7 -19.56 4.19 3.12
CA GLN A 7 -19.63 2.77 2.70
C GLN A 7 -18.29 2.25 2.17
N CYS A 8 -17.56 3.06 1.38
CA CYS A 8 -16.25 2.67 0.87
C CYS A 8 -15.20 2.50 2.00
N LYS A 9 -15.31 3.25 3.11
CA LYS A 9 -14.44 3.08 4.28
C LYS A 9 -14.79 1.84 5.10
N GLU A 10 -16.06 1.52 5.27
CA GLU A 10 -16.49 0.32 6.04
C GLU A 10 -16.16 -0.99 5.32
N GLU A 11 -16.32 -1.07 4.00
CA GLU A 11 -15.93 -2.25 3.22
C GLU A 11 -14.42 -2.50 3.26
N TYR A 12 -13.63 -1.44 3.20
CA TYR A 12 -12.17 -1.50 3.31
C TYR A 12 -11.69 -1.97 4.69
N MET A 13 -12.41 -1.59 5.76
CA MET A 13 -12.20 -2.11 7.12
C MET A 13 -12.70 -3.55 7.30
N SER A 14 -13.62 -4.03 6.46
CA SER A 14 -14.06 -5.44 6.49
C SER A 14 -13.00 -6.39 5.89
N PHE A 15 -12.21 -5.91 4.94
CA PHE A 15 -11.22 -6.73 4.24
C PHE A 15 -9.93 -6.93 5.06
N TYR A 16 -9.58 -5.97 5.92
CA TYR A 16 -8.34 -6.01 6.71
C TYR A 16 -8.62 -6.02 8.22
N LYS A 17 -7.96 -6.93 8.94
CA LYS A 17 -8.12 -7.13 10.39
C LYS A 17 -7.81 -5.89 11.24
N ASP A 18 -6.78 -5.14 10.86
CA ASP A 18 -6.29 -3.96 11.58
C ASP A 18 -5.51 -3.02 10.64
N VAL A 19 -5.14 -1.84 11.15
CA VAL A 19 -4.48 -0.79 10.36
C VAL A 19 -3.08 -1.25 9.91
N GLU A 20 -2.40 -2.05 10.75
CA GLU A 20 -1.12 -2.66 10.42
C GLU A 20 -1.25 -3.61 9.22
N ALA A 21 -2.23 -4.52 9.23
CA ALA A 21 -2.47 -5.48 8.15
C ALA A 21 -2.78 -4.78 6.82
N MET A 22 -3.56 -3.69 6.86
CA MET A 22 -3.83 -2.86 5.70
C MET A 22 -2.55 -2.26 5.11
N TYR A 23 -1.71 -1.64 5.93
CA TYR A 23 -0.45 -1.07 5.46
C TYR A 23 0.54 -2.13 4.98
N ASN A 24 0.60 -3.29 5.64
CA ASN A 24 1.42 -4.42 5.20
C ASN A 24 0.97 -4.97 3.84
N ALA A 25 -0.34 -5.13 3.62
CA ALA A 25 -0.87 -5.54 2.33
C ALA A 25 -0.54 -4.53 1.22
N ARG A 26 -0.65 -3.24 1.52
CA ARG A 26 -0.28 -2.16 0.59
C ARG A 26 1.22 -2.15 0.29
N ALA A 27 2.06 -2.37 1.29
CA ALA A 27 3.51 -2.48 1.11
C ALA A 27 3.88 -3.67 0.22
N LYS A 28 3.21 -4.82 0.40
CA LYS A 28 3.41 -6.01 -0.43
C LYS A 28 3.07 -5.72 -1.90
N ARG A 29 1.89 -5.14 -2.16
CA ARG A 29 1.47 -4.78 -3.52
C ARG A 29 2.48 -3.85 -4.21
N PHE A 30 2.91 -2.79 -3.53
CA PHE A 30 3.90 -1.88 -4.10
C PHE A 30 5.25 -2.55 -4.35
N LYS A 31 5.65 -3.51 -3.51
CA LYS A 31 6.86 -4.29 -3.75
C LYS A 31 6.72 -5.15 -5.02
N GLU A 32 5.58 -5.83 -5.19
CA GLU A 32 5.32 -6.64 -6.40
C GLU A 32 5.29 -5.78 -7.66
N ASP A 33 4.67 -4.60 -7.61
CA ASP A 33 4.69 -3.63 -8.71
C ASP A 33 6.12 -3.14 -9.00
N ALA A 34 6.92 -2.89 -7.95
CA ALA A 34 8.32 -2.49 -8.09
C ALA A 34 9.16 -3.60 -8.74
N ASP A 35 9.00 -4.84 -8.30
CA ASP A 35 9.70 -6.02 -8.82
C ASP A 35 9.35 -6.24 -10.31
N ARG A 36 8.07 -6.05 -10.69
CA ARG A 36 7.63 -6.10 -12.09
C ARG A 36 8.28 -5.00 -12.93
N HIS A 37 8.26 -3.75 -12.47
CA HIS A 37 8.92 -2.65 -13.16
C HIS A 37 10.43 -2.86 -13.25
N TRP A 38 11.06 -3.39 -12.21
CA TRP A 38 12.48 -3.70 -12.24
C TRP A 38 12.82 -4.78 -13.27
N ALA A 39 11.98 -5.81 -13.42
CA ALA A 39 12.14 -6.82 -14.46
C ALA A 39 12.00 -6.22 -15.87
N MET A 40 10.99 -5.38 -16.11
CA MET A 40 10.79 -4.70 -17.40
C MET A 40 11.92 -3.71 -17.73
N ALA A 41 12.45 -3.04 -16.71
CA ALA A 41 13.58 -2.14 -16.87
C ALA A 41 14.86 -2.91 -17.30
N LYS A 42 15.03 -4.14 -16.81
CA LYS A 42 16.14 -5.01 -17.20
C LYS A 42 15.97 -5.63 -18.59
N SER A 43 14.76 -5.71 -19.12
CA SER A 43 14.48 -6.30 -20.44
C SER A 43 14.60 -5.31 -21.61
N GLY A 44 15.04 -4.07 -21.37
CA GLY A 44 15.33 -3.08 -22.42
C GLY A 44 14.41 -1.86 -22.43
N GLU A 45 13.36 -1.82 -21.60
CA GLU A 45 12.46 -0.65 -21.44
C GLU A 45 12.89 0.20 -20.21
N GLY A 46 14.19 0.47 -20.14
CA GLY A 46 14.92 0.81 -18.91
C GLY A 46 14.44 2.05 -18.17
N ASP A 47 14.49 3.23 -18.78
CA ASP A 47 14.51 4.48 -18.00
C ASP A 47 13.18 4.77 -17.29
N TYR A 48 12.06 4.59 -17.98
CA TYR A 48 10.73 4.78 -17.39
C TYR A 48 10.47 3.76 -16.27
N HIS A 49 10.81 2.50 -16.50
CA HIS A 49 10.55 1.44 -15.54
C HIS A 49 11.53 1.45 -14.36
N TYR A 50 12.78 1.91 -14.53
CA TYR A 50 13.70 2.12 -13.41
C TYR A 50 13.19 3.23 -12.47
N ALA A 51 12.71 4.34 -13.02
CA ALA A 51 12.12 5.41 -12.22
C ALA A 51 10.88 4.90 -11.46
N LYS A 52 9.98 4.20 -12.14
CA LYS A 52 8.77 3.63 -11.53
C LYS A 52 9.08 2.59 -10.46
N ALA A 53 10.04 1.69 -10.70
CA ALA A 53 10.47 0.71 -9.71
C ALA A 53 10.97 1.39 -8.42
N LYS A 54 11.79 2.45 -8.54
CA LYS A 54 12.29 3.22 -7.40
C LYS A 54 11.15 3.89 -6.61
N GLU A 55 10.18 4.49 -7.30
CA GLU A 55 9.00 5.08 -6.65
C GLU A 55 8.20 4.01 -5.89
N CYS A 56 7.92 2.88 -6.53
CA CYS A 56 7.18 1.78 -5.92
C CYS A 56 7.90 1.20 -4.70
N TYR A 57 9.23 1.00 -4.74
CA TYR A 57 9.99 0.57 -3.57
C TYR A 57 9.94 1.60 -2.43
N LYS A 58 9.99 2.91 -2.75
CA LYS A 58 9.87 3.98 -1.74
C LYS A 58 8.50 3.94 -1.06
N GLU A 59 7.43 3.77 -1.83
CA GLU A 59 6.08 3.64 -1.28
C GLU A 59 5.91 2.35 -0.48
N ALA A 60 6.49 1.23 -0.91
CA ALA A 60 6.52 -0.01 -0.13
C ALA A 60 7.18 0.20 1.23
N LYS A 61 8.34 0.89 1.27
CA LYS A 61 9.04 1.23 2.52
C LYS A 61 8.21 2.14 3.42
N LYS A 62 7.59 3.18 2.87
CA LYS A 62 6.71 4.08 3.63
C LYS A 62 5.54 3.33 4.26
N ASN A 63 4.90 2.42 3.51
CA ASN A 63 3.80 1.63 4.05
C ASN A 63 4.25 0.65 5.13
N LYS A 64 5.45 0.05 5.01
CA LYS A 64 6.02 -0.75 6.12
C LYS A 64 6.23 0.08 7.39
N MET A 65 6.80 1.28 7.27
CA MET A 65 6.98 2.17 8.43
C MET A 65 5.63 2.53 9.07
N LYS A 66 4.62 2.86 8.25
CA LYS A 66 3.26 3.09 8.74
C LYS A 66 2.61 1.87 9.38
N ALA A 67 2.89 0.67 8.88
CA ALA A 67 2.41 -0.58 9.48
C ALA A 67 3.00 -0.74 10.89
N GLU A 68 4.31 -0.51 11.04
CA GLU A 68 5.00 -0.54 12.33
C GLU A 68 4.47 0.52 13.31
N GLU A 69 4.27 1.75 12.84
CA GLU A 69 3.66 2.83 13.62
C GLU A 69 2.19 2.55 14.00
N SER A 70 1.54 1.66 13.26
CA SER A 70 0.13 1.29 13.46
C SER A 70 -0.05 -0.03 14.18
N LYS A 71 1.05 -0.64 14.66
CA LYS A 71 0.99 -1.85 15.49
C LYS A 71 0.07 -1.63 16.69
N GLY A 72 -0.87 -2.55 16.86
CA GLY A 72 -1.86 -2.50 17.94
C GLY A 72 -2.94 -1.41 17.78
N LYS A 73 -2.94 -0.64 16.68
CA LYS A 73 -4.03 0.30 16.38
C LYS A 73 -5.13 -0.44 15.62
N SER A 74 -6.30 -0.52 16.24
CA SER A 74 -7.52 -0.88 15.53
C SER A 74 -8.07 0.33 14.77
N PHE A 75 -8.91 0.08 13.76
CA PHE A 75 -9.71 1.12 13.13
C PHE A 75 -10.74 1.60 14.17
N GLY A 76 -10.37 2.56 15.01
CA GLY A 76 -11.22 3.04 16.08
C GLY A 76 -12.56 3.52 15.54
N LYS A 77 -13.67 2.99 16.07
CA LYS A 77 -14.99 3.61 15.87
C LYS A 77 -14.96 5.00 16.50
N LYS A 78 -14.99 6.06 15.68
CA LYS A 78 -15.43 7.36 16.19
C LYS A 78 -16.89 7.20 16.61
N LYS A 79 -17.14 7.40 17.90
CA LYS A 79 -18.49 7.45 18.48
C LYS A 79 -19.15 8.77 18.10
#